data_AF-A0AAE9N4E5-F1
#
_entry.id   AF-A0AAE9N4E5-F1
#
_cell.length_a   1.000
_cell.length_b   1.000
_cell.length_c   1.000
_cell.angle_alpha   90.00
_cell.angle_beta   90.00
_cell.angle_gamma   90.00
#
_symmetry.space_group_name_H-M   'P 1'
#
loop_
_entity.id
_entity.type
_entity.pdbx_description
1 polymer ?
#
loop_
_entity_poly.entity_id
_entity_poly.type
_entity_poly.pdbx_seq_one_letter_code
_entity_poly.pdbx_strand_id
1 'polypeptide(L)'
;MFTVWVVVAALSENLFKPMLMGRGVDVPMPVILLGAIGGMLFYGIVGLFLGAVILAIWYELFVWWLSIEKAQQQEESLREEKDEAQAESGHGAVI
;
A
#
# COMPACT_ATOMS: atom_id res chain seq x y z
N MET A 1 30.54 7.67 -18.14
CA MET A 1 29.43 8.60 -17.85
C MET A 1 28.06 7.94 -18.03
N PHE A 2 27.74 7.34 -19.20
CA PHE A 2 26.46 6.64 -19.43
C PHE A 2 26.21 5.46 -18.46
N THR A 3 27.26 4.74 -18.06
CA THR A 3 27.17 3.60 -17.14
C THR A 3 26.57 3.96 -15.77
N VAL A 4 26.88 5.15 -15.25
CA VAL A 4 26.34 5.59 -13.96
C VAL A 4 24.84 5.85 -14.08
N TRP A 5 24.41 6.45 -15.18
CA TRP A 5 22.99 6.70 -15.46
C TRP A 5 22.19 5.39 -15.60
N VAL A 6 22.74 4.41 -16.33
CA VAL A 6 22.09 3.10 -16.50
C VAL A 6 22.02 2.33 -15.19
N VAL A 7 23.05 2.40 -14.34
CA VAL A 7 23.03 1.75 -13.02
C VAL A 7 21.98 2.40 -12.11
N VAL A 8 21.88 3.73 -12.09
CA VAL A 8 20.84 4.43 -11.32
C VAL A 8 19.44 4.10 -11.85
N ALA A 9 19.25 4.09 -13.17
CA ALA A 9 17.99 3.72 -13.79
C ALA A 9 17.61 2.26 -13.48
N ALA A 10 18.54 1.32 -13.61
CA ALA A 10 18.32 -0.10 -13.35
C ALA A 10 17.99 -0.38 -11.87
N LEU A 11 18.64 0.32 -10.93
CA LEU A 11 18.31 0.23 -9.51
C LEU A 11 16.90 0.77 -9.22
N SER A 12 16.52 1.87 -9.86
CA SER A 12 15.17 2.44 -9.75
C SER A 12 14.12 1.46 -10.28
N GLU A 13 14.33 0.88 -11.46
CA GLU A 13 13.45 -0.13 -12.04
C GLU A 13 13.36 -1.42 -11.21
N ASN A 14 14.46 -1.80 -10.56
CA ASN A 14 14.52 -2.99 -9.70
C ASN A 14 13.84 -2.79 -8.33
N LEU A 15 13.57 -1.55 -7.91
CA LEU A 15 12.78 -1.24 -6.71
C LEU A 15 11.28 -1.13 -7.01
N PHE A 16 10.91 -0.62 -8.20
CA PHE A 16 9.51 -0.57 -8.61
C PHE A 16 8.91 -1.96 -8.82
N LYS A 17 9.69 -2.93 -9.30
CA LYS A 17 9.22 -4.30 -9.60
C LYS A 17 8.72 -5.11 -8.39
N PRO A 18 9.43 -5.17 -7.24
CA PRO A 18 8.92 -5.86 -6.05
C PRO A 18 7.77 -5.11 -5.37
N MET A 19 7.74 -3.77 -5.47
CA MET A 19 6.66 -2.96 -4.93
C MET A 19 5.35 -3.12 -5.71
N LEU A 20 5.42 -3.29 -7.04
CA LEU A 20 4.23 -3.48 -7.90
C LEU A 20 3.63 -4.90 -7.88
N MET A 21 4.41 -5.93 -7.54
CA MET A 21 3.99 -7.34 -7.63
C MET A 21 3.84 -8.04 -6.26
N GLY A 22 4.27 -7.40 -5.17
CA GLY A 22 4.37 -8.06 -3.86
C GLY A 22 3.13 -7.97 -2.96
N ARG A 23 2.20 -7.04 -3.19
CA ARG A 23 1.00 -6.87 -2.36
C ARG A 23 -0.17 -6.48 -3.25
N GLY A 24 -1.23 -7.29 -3.22
CA GLY A 24 -2.47 -7.10 -3.99
C GLY A 24 -3.30 -5.93 -3.50
N VAL A 25 -2.73 -4.73 -3.55
CA VAL A 25 -3.53 -3.51 -3.56
C VAL A 25 -3.84 -3.28 -5.03
N ASP A 26 -5.10 -3.48 -5.38
CA ASP A 26 -5.62 -3.24 -6.73
C ASP A 26 -5.52 -1.72 -6.97
N VAL A 27 -4.34 -1.23 -7.40
CA VAL A 27 -4.13 0.21 -7.64
C VAL A 27 -5.21 0.65 -8.62
N PRO A 28 -6.18 1.46 -8.18
CA PRO A 28 -7.39 1.66 -8.97
C PRO A 28 -7.01 2.37 -10.26
N MET A 29 -7.50 1.85 -11.40
CA MET A 29 -7.22 2.41 -12.72
C MET A 29 -7.36 3.94 -12.83
N PRO A 30 -8.32 4.60 -12.13
CA PRO A 30 -8.40 6.06 -12.06
C PRO A 30 -7.14 6.76 -11.52
N VAL A 31 -6.45 6.19 -10.53
CA VAL A 31 -5.23 6.75 -9.94
C VAL A 31 -4.12 6.79 -10.99
N ILE A 32 -3.95 5.71 -11.74
CA ILE A 32 -2.97 5.61 -12.83
C ILE A 32 -3.29 6.61 -13.94
N LEU A 33 -4.57 6.73 -14.33
CA LEU A 33 -5.02 7.69 -15.35
C LEU A 33 -4.78 9.13 -14.92
N LEU A 34 -5.10 9.47 -13.66
CA LEU A 34 -4.88 10.80 -13.12
C LEU A 34 -3.40 11.16 -13.09
N GLY A 35 -2.55 10.20 -12.71
CA GLY A 35 -1.10 10.34 -12.73
C GLY A 35 -0.55 10.52 -14.14
N ALA A 36 -1.04 9.75 -15.11
CA ALA A 36 -0.62 9.85 -16.50
C ALA A 36 -1.04 11.19 -17.12
N ILE A 37 -2.30 11.62 -16.93
CA ILE A 37 -2.80 12.90 -17.44
C ILE A 37 -2.04 14.07 -16.81
N GLY A 38 -1.86 14.04 -15.48
CA GLY A 38 -1.08 15.06 -14.78
C GLY A 38 0.36 15.11 -15.27
N GLY A 39 1.03 13.96 -15.33
CA GLY A 39 2.40 13.87 -15.81
C GLY A 39 2.56 14.32 -17.26
N MET A 40 1.59 14.00 -18.13
CA MET A 40 1.57 14.47 -19.52
C MET A 40 1.57 16.00 -19.62
N LEU A 41 0.80 16.67 -18.77
CA LEU A 41 0.72 18.13 -18.77
C LEU A 41 2.02 18.80 -18.32
N PHE A 42 2.74 18.22 -17.36
CA PHE A 42 4.00 18.80 -16.83
C PHE A 42 5.25 18.42 -17.64
N TYR A 43 5.37 17.14 -18.05
CA TYR A 43 6.60 16.57 -18.63
C TYR A 43 6.37 15.96 -20.03
N GLY A 44 5.20 16.17 -20.64
CA GLY A 44 4.88 15.63 -21.96
C GLY A 44 4.79 14.09 -21.97
N ILE A 45 5.17 13.45 -23.07
CA ILE A 45 5.00 12.00 -23.24
C ILE A 45 5.76 11.17 -22.19
N VAL A 46 6.90 11.66 -21.70
CA VAL A 46 7.69 11.01 -20.63
C VAL A 46 6.90 11.00 -19.32
N GLY A 47 6.11 12.04 -19.08
CA GLY A 47 5.27 12.17 -17.91
C GLY A 47 4.09 11.20 -17.87
N LEU A 48 3.67 10.61 -19.00
CA LEU A 48 2.63 9.56 -18.98
C LEU A 48 3.06 8.35 -18.15
N PHE A 49 4.34 7.98 -18.24
CA PHE A 49 4.91 6.89 -17.46
C PHE A 49 5.31 7.36 -16.07
N LEU A 50 6.04 8.49 -15.99
CA LEU A 50 6.58 8.96 -14.73
C LEU A 50 5.47 9.38 -13.75
N GLY A 51 4.46 10.09 -14.23
CA GLY A 51 3.32 10.53 -13.42
C GLY A 51 2.47 9.38 -12.90
N ALA A 52 2.19 8.38 -13.75
CA ALA A 52 1.48 7.17 -13.35
C ALA A 52 2.24 6.39 -12.25
N VAL A 53 3.56 6.20 -12.41
CA VAL A 53 4.40 5.49 -11.43
C VAL A 53 4.44 6.24 -10.10
N ILE A 54 4.68 7.55 -10.12
CA ILE A 54 4.75 8.36 -8.89
C ILE A 54 3.42 8.31 -8.12
N LEU A 55 2.28 8.47 -8.82
CA LEU A 55 0.97 8.44 -8.16
C LEU A 55 0.62 7.06 -7.59
N ALA A 56 0.98 5.99 -8.30
CA ALA A 56 0.77 4.62 -7.81
C ALA A 56 1.51 4.36 -6.50
N ILE A 57 2.78 4.78 -6.40
CA ILE A 57 3.59 4.62 -5.19
C ILE A 57 3.03 5.43 -4.03
N TRP A 58 2.61 6.66 -4.31
CA TRP A 58 1.97 7.50 -3.31
C TRP A 58 0.68 6.87 -2.78
N TYR A 59 -0.16 6.32 -3.67
CA TYR A 59 -1.40 5.65 -3.31
C TYR A 59 -1.15 4.41 -2.44
N GLU A 60 -0.19 3.56 -2.82
CA GLU A 60 0.23 2.40 -2.04
C GLU A 60 0.66 2.79 -0.62
N LEU A 61 1.50 3.82 -0.51
CA LEU A 61 1.97 4.30 0.79
C LEU A 61 0.81 4.82 1.65
N PHE A 62 -0.14 5.51 1.03
CA PHE A 62 -1.34 6.01 1.70
C PHE A 62 -2.25 4.87 2.19
N VAL A 63 -2.49 3.85 1.36
CA VAL A 63 -3.29 2.68 1.74
C VAL A 63 -2.59 1.87 2.83
N TRP A 64 -1.26 1.71 2.73
CA TRP A 64 -0.47 1.04 3.75
C TRP A 64 -0.58 1.77 5.10
N TRP A 65 -0.49 3.10 5.10
CA TRP A 65 -0.71 3.92 6.30
C TRP A 65 -2.09 3.67 6.92
N LEU A 66 -3.17 3.74 6.13
CA LEU A 66 -4.53 3.49 6.61
C LEU A 66 -4.74 2.06 7.12
N SER A 67 -3.98 1.11 6.60
CA SER A 67 -4.09 -0.30 6.99
C SER A 67 -3.46 -0.58 8.35
N ILE A 68 -2.44 0.20 8.74
CA ILE A 68 -1.79 0.09 10.06
C ILE A 68 -2.81 0.40 11.17
N GLU A 69 -3.65 1.43 10.99
CA GLU A 69 -4.66 1.82 11.97
C GLU A 69 -5.75 0.73 12.17
N LYS A 70 -6.16 0.07 11.08
CA LYS A 70 -7.18 -0.99 11.14
C LYS A 70 -6.69 -2.24 11.86
N ALA A 71 -5.41 -2.60 11.69
CA ALA A 71 -4.83 -3.76 12.34
C ALA A 71 -4.88 -3.67 13.87
N GLN A 72 -4.74 -2.45 14.43
CA GLN A 72 -4.79 -2.25 15.88
C GLN A 72 -6.21 -2.36 16.45
N GLN A 73 -7.23 -1.87 15.73
CA GLN A 73 -8.63 -1.93 16.19
C GLN A 73 -9.18 -3.37 16.22
N GLN A 74 -8.76 -4.20 15.27
CA GLN A 74 -9.22 -5.58 15.20
C GLN A 74 -8.65 -6.44 16.35
N GLU A 75 -7.41 -6.18 16.77
CA GLU A 75 -6.78 -6.89 17.88
C GLU A 75 -7.38 -6.52 19.24
N GLU A 76 -7.92 -5.31 19.38
CA GLU A 76 -8.62 -4.83 20.58
C GLU A 76 -10.02 -5.45 20.71
N SER A 77 -10.81 -5.48 19.62
CA SER A 77 -12.13 -6.14 19.60
C SER A 77 -12.06 -7.67 19.85
N LEU A 78 -11.01 -8.34 19.35
CA LEU A 78 -10.77 -9.76 19.61
C LEU A 78 -10.34 -10.04 21.06
N ARG A 79 -9.73 -9.05 21.73
CA ARG A 79 -9.36 -9.15 23.15
C ARG A 79 -10.59 -8.97 24.04
N GLU A 80 -11.45 -8.01 23.73
CA GLU A 80 -12.72 -7.81 24.45
C GLU A 80 -13.65 -9.03 24.35
N GLU A 81 -13.83 -9.60 23.16
CA GLU A 81 -14.64 -10.83 22.98
C GLU A 81 -14.08 -12.03 23.76
N LYS A 82 -12.75 -12.13 23.85
CA LYS A 82 -12.09 -13.22 24.57
C LYS A 82 -12.19 -13.05 26.10
N ASP A 83 -12.14 -11.83 26.60
CA ASP A 83 -12.30 -11.52 28.02
C ASP A 83 -13.77 -11.74 28.48
N GLU A 84 -14.75 -11.43 27.63
CA GLU A 84 -16.18 -11.71 27.89
C GLU A 84 -16.50 -13.20 27.84
N ALA A 85 -16.00 -13.93 26.83
CA ALA A 85 -16.20 -15.39 26.72
C ALA A 85 -15.55 -16.16 27.89
N GLN A 86 -14.44 -15.66 28.42
CA GLN A 86 -13.75 -16.27 29.56
C GLN A 86 -14.44 -15.94 30.91
N ALA A 87 -15.13 -14.80 31.02
CA ALA A 87 -15.97 -14.45 32.17
C ALA A 87 -17.25 -15.32 32.26
N GLU A 88 -17.88 -15.66 31.12
CA GLU A 88 -19.05 -16.55 31.10
C GLU A 88 -18.67 -18.03 31.34
N SER A 89 -17.53 -18.48 30.82
CA SER A 89 -17.07 -19.86 31.02
C SER A 89 -16.66 -20.17 32.47
N GLY A 90 -16.21 -19.17 33.23
CA GLY A 90 -15.78 -19.35 34.63
C GLY A 90 -16.94 -19.56 35.61
N HIS A 91 -18.16 -19.15 35.26
CA HIS A 91 -19.32 -19.23 36.15
C HIS A 91 -20.15 -20.50 35.97
N GLY A 92 -20.10 -21.13 34.78
CA GLY A 92 -20.80 -22.38 34.48
C GLY A 92 -20.12 -23.66 35.00
N ALA A 93 -18.85 -23.59 35.38
CA ALA A 93 -18.08 -24.76 35.84
C ALA A 93 -18.14 -25.00 37.37
N VAL A 94 -18.82 -24.14 38.13
CA VAL A 94 -18.89 -24.18 39.61
C VAL A 94 -20.31 -24.54 40.10
N ILE A 95 -21.23 -24.89 39.20
CA ILE A 95 -22.53 -25.48 39.52
C ILE A 95 -22.58 -26.96 39.13
#